data_AF-A0A523W4Q4-F1
#
_entry.id   AF-A0A523W4Q4-F1
#
_cell.length_a   1.000
_cell.length_b   1.000
_cell.length_c   1.000
_cell.angle_alpha   90.00
_cell.angle_beta   90.00
_cell.angle_gamma   90.00
#
_symmetry.space_group_name_H-M   'P 1'
#
loop_
_entity.id
_entity.type
_entity.pdbx_description
1 polymer ?
#
loop_
_entity_poly.entity_id
_entity_poly.type
_entity_poly.pdbx_seq_one_letter_code
_entity_poly.pdbx_strand_id
1 'polypeptide(L)'
;MENLELSIQIALNYSHVDYPAPGVNTTRQIQIFTKSQNFGTILKGTTGFFNFTGLLVDFNVGVFPNFTTEVDWLRGPPAIEFYANLTISLDYSIGLHSLTIGILNLLVGGFP
;
A
#
# COMPACT_ATOMS: atom_id res chain seq x y z
N MET A 1 18.26 -2.85 22.52
CA MET A 1 16.99 -2.24 22.07
C MET A 1 16.74 -2.73 20.66
N GLU A 2 15.59 -3.36 20.46
CA GLU A 2 15.22 -4.03 19.20
C GLU A 2 14.03 -3.26 18.63
N ASN A 3 14.26 -2.37 17.67
CA ASN A 3 13.16 -1.54 17.16
C ASN A 3 12.38 -2.33 16.11
N LEU A 4 11.10 -2.59 16.38
CA LEU A 4 10.17 -3.13 15.39
C LEU A 4 9.48 -1.98 14.67
N GLU A 5 9.54 -1.99 13.35
CA GLU A 5 8.76 -1.10 12.49
C GLU A 5 7.94 -1.92 11.49
N LEU A 6 6.71 -1.45 11.24
CA LEU A 6 5.86 -1.90 10.16
C LEU A 6 5.54 -0.72 9.26
N SER A 7 5.78 -0.87 7.96
CA SER A 7 5.35 0.04 6.92
C SER A 7 4.29 -0.63 6.04
N ILE A 8 3.20 0.09 5.78
CA ILE A 8 2.16 -0.32 4.85
C ILE A 8 1.97 0.76 3.80
N GLN A 9 1.94 0.32 2.55
CA GLN A 9 1.59 1.13 1.40
C GLN A 9 0.42 0.46 0.67
N ILE A 10 -0.57 1.25 0.27
CA ILE A 10 -1.65 0.76 -0.61
C ILE A 10 -1.60 1.57 -1.89
N ALA A 11 -1.57 0.85 -3.01
CA ALA A 11 -1.67 1.37 -4.35
C ALA A 11 -3.03 1.01 -4.98
N LEU A 12 -3.52 1.89 -5.82
CA LEU A 12 -4.70 1.69 -6.66
C LEU A 12 -4.21 1.62 -8.11
N ASN A 13 -4.53 0.51 -8.77
CA ASN A 13 -4.33 0.30 -10.20
C ASN A 13 -5.67 0.45 -10.91
N TYR A 14 -5.73 1.26 -11.97
CA TYR A 14 -6.94 1.43 -12.76
C TYR A 14 -6.61 1.68 -14.22
N SER A 15 -7.55 1.36 -15.10
CA SER A 15 -7.47 1.72 -16.51
C SER A 15 -7.92 3.17 -16.67
N HIS A 16 -7.03 4.03 -17.19
CA HIS A 16 -7.32 5.45 -17.36
C HIS A 16 -7.89 5.73 -18.74
N VAL A 17 -8.96 6.54 -18.79
CA VAL A 17 -9.54 7.02 -20.05
C VAL A 17 -8.74 8.21 -20.57
N ASP A 18 -7.83 7.98 -21.51
CA ASP A 18 -7.08 9.04 -22.16
C ASP A 18 -7.92 9.69 -23.30
N TYR A 19 -8.82 10.60 -22.94
CA TYR A 19 -9.55 11.44 -23.92
C TYR A 19 -8.59 12.47 -24.58
N PRO A 20 -8.66 12.75 -25.90
CA PRO A 20 -9.70 12.40 -26.88
C PRO A 20 -9.40 11.18 -27.78
N ALA A 21 -8.43 10.32 -27.44
CA ALA A 21 -8.01 9.23 -28.32
C ALA A 21 -8.67 7.88 -27.93
N PRO A 22 -9.82 7.50 -28.53
CA PRO A 22 -10.41 6.19 -28.27
C PRO A 22 -9.42 5.07 -28.63
N GLY A 23 -9.21 4.15 -27.68
CA GLY A 23 -8.35 2.96 -27.85
C GLY A 23 -6.96 3.06 -27.21
N VAL A 24 -6.64 4.13 -26.47
CA VAL A 24 -5.36 4.31 -25.78
C VAL A 24 -5.57 4.32 -24.25
N ASN A 25 -6.34 3.38 -23.71
CA ASN A 25 -6.49 3.30 -22.26
C ASN A 25 -5.16 2.82 -21.65
N THR A 26 -4.61 3.61 -20.73
CA THR A 26 -3.36 3.27 -20.04
C THR A 26 -3.62 2.78 -18.62
N THR A 27 -2.93 1.73 -18.19
CA THR A 27 -2.97 1.33 -16.79
C THR A 27 -2.17 2.34 -15.97
N ARG A 28 -2.84 3.00 -15.03
CA ARG A 28 -2.20 3.90 -14.06
C ARG A 28 -2.17 3.25 -12.69
N GLN A 29 -1.05 3.37 -12.02
CA GLN A 29 -0.86 2.99 -10.63
C GLN A 29 -0.60 4.24 -9.80
N ILE A 30 -1.36 4.42 -8.73
CA ILE A 30 -1.23 5.54 -7.80
C ILE A 30 -1.13 5.04 -6.36
N GLN A 31 -0.32 5.68 -5.55
CA GLN A 31 -0.15 5.35 -4.14
C GLN A 31 -1.15 6.13 -3.29
N ILE A 32 -2.18 5.46 -2.80
CA ILE A 32 -3.30 6.10 -2.10
C ILE A 32 -3.16 6.12 -0.59
N PHE A 33 -2.30 5.27 -0.02
CA PHE A 33 -2.07 5.19 1.43
C PHE A 33 -0.60 4.91 1.71
N THR A 34 -0.04 5.54 2.72
CA THR A 34 1.32 5.23 3.20
C THR A 34 1.44 5.55 4.66
N LYS A 35 1.85 4.56 5.44
CA LYS A 35 2.12 4.77 6.86
C LYS A 35 3.17 3.80 7.36
N SER A 36 4.09 4.33 8.14
CA SER A 36 4.98 3.54 8.99
C SER A 36 4.60 3.73 10.45
N GLN A 37 4.68 2.66 11.23
CA GLN A 37 4.50 2.69 12.67
C GLN A 37 5.64 1.93 13.33
N ASN A 38 6.30 2.61 14.27
CA ASN A 38 7.30 2.01 15.14
C ASN A 38 6.61 1.51 16.41
N PHE A 39 6.82 0.25 16.76
CA PHE A 39 6.25 -0.39 17.95
C PHE A 39 7.20 -0.39 19.16
N GLY A 40 8.33 0.29 19.03
CA GLY A 40 9.34 0.40 20.06
C GLY A 40 10.18 -0.86 20.22
N THR A 41 10.72 -1.02 21.43
CA THR A 41 11.60 -2.13 21.76
C THR A 41 10.82 -3.41 22.03
N ILE A 42 11.14 -4.46 21.28
CA ILE A 42 10.71 -5.83 21.59
C ILE A 42 11.82 -6.54 22.37
N LEU A 43 11.44 -7.43 23.28
CA LEU A 43 12.40 -8.27 24.00
C LEU A 43 12.58 -9.59 23.26
N LYS A 44 13.83 -10.05 23.15
CA LYS A 44 14.14 -11.35 22.54
C LYS A 44 13.31 -12.49 23.14
N GLY A 45 12.73 -13.30 22.26
CA GLY A 45 11.93 -14.47 22.62
C GLY A 45 10.50 -14.15 23.10
N THR A 46 10.09 -12.88 23.02
CA THR A 46 8.70 -12.49 23.30
C THR A 46 7.85 -12.53 22.03
N THR A 47 6.61 -12.96 22.19
CA THR A 47 5.57 -12.84 21.18
C THR A 47 4.64 -11.71 21.60
N GLY A 48 4.31 -10.82 20.67
CA GLY A 48 3.40 -9.71 20.91
C GLY A 48 2.35 -9.62 19.81
N PHE A 49 1.22 -9.00 20.14
CA PHE A 49 0.22 -8.58 19.17
C PHE A 49 0.32 -7.07 19.02
N PHE A 50 0.52 -6.62 17.79
CA PHE A 50 0.67 -5.20 17.46
C PHE A 50 -0.46 -4.79 16.52
N ASN A 51 -1.20 -3.76 16.92
CA ASN A 51 -2.27 -3.20 16.09
C ASN A 51 -1.71 -2.07 15.23
N PHE A 52 -1.76 -2.25 13.92
CA PHE A 52 -1.51 -1.20 12.95
C PHE A 52 -2.83 -0.54 12.58
N THR A 53 -2.91 0.78 12.71
CA THR A 53 -4.13 1.53 12.38
C THR A 53 -3.81 2.69 11.46
N GLY A 54 -4.58 2.82 10.38
CA GLY A 54 -4.56 3.98 9.48
C GLY A 54 -5.72 4.93 9.79
N LEU A 55 -5.49 6.23 9.61
CA LEU A 55 -6.47 7.29 9.68
C LEU A 55 -6.69 7.89 8.29
N LEU A 56 -7.75 8.69 8.13
CA LEU A 56 -8.02 9.39 6.86
C LEU A 56 -6.85 10.29 6.42
N VAL A 57 -6.08 10.84 7.35
CA VAL A 57 -4.91 11.68 7.06
C VAL A 57 -3.73 10.91 6.46
N ASP A 58 -3.72 9.59 6.61
CA ASP A 58 -2.68 8.71 6.03
C ASP A 58 -3.00 8.37 4.56
N PHE A 59 -4.18 8.77 4.07
CA PHE A 59 -4.55 8.66 2.66
C PHE A 59 -4.12 9.90 1.88
N ASN A 60 -3.54 9.67 0.71
CA ASN A 60 -3.23 10.70 -0.26
C ASN A 60 -4.50 11.09 -1.02
N VAL A 61 -5.41 11.82 -0.37
CA VAL A 61 -6.73 12.16 -0.94
C VAL A 61 -6.66 12.91 -2.28
N GLY A 62 -5.58 13.65 -2.54
CA GLY A 62 -5.40 14.40 -3.79
C GLY A 62 -4.97 13.57 -5.00
N VAL A 63 -4.67 12.27 -4.83
CA VAL A 63 -4.21 11.43 -5.95
C VAL A 63 -5.27 10.46 -6.46
N PHE A 64 -6.43 10.37 -5.81
CA PHE A 64 -7.52 9.51 -6.26
C PHE A 64 -8.03 9.97 -7.64
N PRO A 65 -8.31 9.04 -8.56
CA PRO A 65 -8.82 9.40 -9.86
C PRO A 65 -10.23 9.94 -9.74
N ASN A 66 -10.64 10.76 -10.69
CA ASN A 66 -12.06 11.05 -10.86
C ASN A 66 -12.76 9.79 -11.40
N PHE A 67 -13.47 9.09 -10.52
CA PHE A 67 -14.22 7.88 -10.87
C PHE A 67 -15.24 8.06 -11.99
N THR A 68 -15.66 9.28 -12.32
CA THR A 68 -16.64 9.50 -13.41
C THR A 68 -16.01 9.76 -14.77
N THR A 69 -14.79 10.32 -14.82
CA THR A 69 -14.17 10.77 -16.08
C THR A 69 -12.85 10.11 -16.40
N GLU A 70 -12.13 9.61 -15.39
CA GLU A 70 -10.77 9.09 -15.56
C GLU A 70 -10.71 7.57 -15.52
N VAL A 71 -11.68 6.89 -14.91
CA VAL A 71 -11.70 5.43 -14.82
C VAL A 71 -12.47 4.83 -15.98
N ASP A 72 -11.82 3.92 -16.70
CA ASP A 72 -12.43 3.12 -17.75
C ASP A 72 -13.18 1.93 -17.14
N TRP A 73 -14.48 2.13 -16.91
CA TRP A 73 -15.40 1.11 -16.42
C TRP A 73 -15.84 0.10 -17.49
N LEU A 74 -15.40 0.26 -18.75
CA LEU A 74 -15.66 -0.71 -19.81
C LEU A 74 -14.58 -1.81 -19.85
N ARG A 75 -13.44 -1.61 -19.16
CA ARG A 75 -12.49 -2.69 -18.87
C ARG A 75 -13.23 -3.78 -18.10
N GLY A 76 -13.05 -5.04 -18.52
CA GLY A 76 -13.60 -6.19 -17.80
C GLY A 76 -13.15 -6.22 -16.33
N PRO A 77 -13.93 -6.85 -15.44
CA PRO A 77 -13.72 -6.73 -14.02
C PRO A 77 -12.39 -7.35 -13.58
N PRO A 78 -11.66 -6.71 -12.64
CA PRO A 78 -11.98 -5.44 -11.99
C PRO A 78 -11.46 -4.20 -12.76
N ALA A 79 -12.29 -3.15 -12.86
CA ALA A 79 -11.89 -1.84 -13.40
C ALA A 79 -10.86 -1.13 -12.50
N ILE A 80 -10.93 -1.38 -11.18
CA ILE A 80 -10.02 -0.85 -10.16
C ILE A 80 -9.50 -2.01 -9.29
N GLU A 81 -8.20 -2.04 -9.07
CA GLU A 81 -7.51 -3.04 -8.25
C GLU A 81 -6.73 -2.36 -7.13
N PHE A 82 -6.77 -2.92 -5.93
CA PHE A 82 -6.01 -2.44 -4.78
C PHE A 82 -4.87 -3.41 -4.47
N TYR A 83 -3.66 -2.88 -4.39
CA TYR A 83 -2.47 -3.63 -4.06
C TYR A 83 -1.85 -3.10 -2.78
N ALA A 84 -1.44 -4.00 -1.87
CA ALA A 84 -0.74 -3.65 -0.66
C ALA A 84 0.73 -4.10 -0.73
N ASN A 85 1.62 -3.22 -0.29
CA ASN A 85 2.97 -3.56 0.09
C ASN A 85 3.09 -3.47 1.61
N LEU A 86 3.66 -4.49 2.24
CA LEU A 86 3.91 -4.54 3.67
C LEU A 86 5.40 -4.77 3.88
N THR A 87 6.04 -3.98 4.72
CA THR A 87 7.44 -4.17 5.12
C THR A 87 7.52 -4.18 6.63
N ILE A 88 8.03 -5.28 7.19
CA ILE A 88 8.33 -5.40 8.61
C ILE A 88 9.84 -5.40 8.75
N SER A 89 10.38 -4.48 9.55
CA SER A 89 11.81 -4.40 9.86
C SER A 89 12.05 -4.51 11.36
N LEU A 90 13.10 -5.25 11.71
CA LEU A 90 13.56 -5.45 13.08
C LEU A 90 15.06 -5.18 13.15
N ASP A 91 15.42 -4.10 13.83
CA ASP A 91 16.82 -3.68 13.99
C ASP A 91 17.33 -3.98 15.40
N TYR A 92 18.47 -4.69 15.49
CA TYR A 92 19.07 -5.09 16.77
C TYR A 92 20.24 -4.17 17.16
N SER A 93 20.12 -3.46 18.29
CA SER A 93 21.14 -2.49 18.75
C SER A 93 22.48 -3.11 19.19
N ILE A 94 22.62 -4.43 19.29
CA ILE A 94 23.92 -5.08 19.55
C ILE A 94 24.78 -5.18 18.27
N GLY A 95 24.29 -4.61 17.16
CA GLY A 95 25.15 -3.75 16.36
C GLY A 95 25.32 -4.07 14.88
N LEU A 96 24.79 -5.17 14.32
CA LEU A 96 25.09 -5.49 12.90
C LEU A 96 24.01 -6.26 12.14
N HIS A 97 22.84 -6.53 12.73
CA HIS A 97 21.82 -7.36 12.07
C HIS A 97 20.47 -6.63 12.01
N SER A 98 19.99 -6.48 10.78
CA SER A 98 18.64 -6.05 10.45
C SER A 98 17.94 -7.23 9.78
N LEU A 99 16.72 -7.54 10.23
CA LEU A 99 15.83 -8.46 9.53
C LEU A 99 14.69 -7.66 8.92
N THR A 100 14.54 -7.78 7.61
CA THR A 100 13.44 -7.17 6.87
C THR A 100 12.66 -8.23 6.12
N ILE A 101 11.34 -8.23 6.30
CA ILE A 101 10.40 -9.09 5.59
C ILE A 101 9.46 -8.19 4.78
N GLY A 102 9.42 -8.40 3.47
CA GLY A 102 8.56 -7.64 2.56
C GLY A 102 7.52 -8.53 1.87
N ILE A 103 6.28 -8.07 1.83
CA ILE A 103 5.22 -8.58 0.95
C ILE A 103 4.95 -7.46 -0.06
N LEU A 104 5.11 -7.75 -1.35
CA LEU A 104 4.97 -6.76 -2.42
C LEU A 104 3.84 -7.16 -3.37
N ASN A 105 3.08 -6.17 -3.84
CA ASN A 105 2.00 -6.30 -4.82
C ASN A 105 0.96 -7.36 -4.43
N LEU A 106 0.58 -7.41 -3.15
CA LEU A 106 -0.50 -8.28 -2.71
C LEU A 106 -1.84 -7.67 -3.16
N LEU A 107 -2.59 -8.37 -4.02
CA LEU A 107 -3.96 -7.98 -4.37
C LEU A 107 -4.83 -8.08 -3.10
N VAL A 108 -5.39 -6.95 -2.66
CA VAL A 108 -6.23 -6.88 -1.44
C VAL A 108 -7.70 -6.65 -1.75
N GLY A 109 -8.05 -6.33 -3.00
CA GLY A 109 -9.43 -6.18 -3.44
C GLY A 109 -9.55 -5.49 -4.80
N GLY A 110 -10.77 -5.33 -5.28
CA GLY A 110 -11.05 -4.58 -6.49
C GLY A 110 -12.52 -4.21 -6.61
N PHE A 111 -12.81 -3.19 -7.44
CA PHE A 111 -14.17 -2.85 -7.85
C PHE A 111 -14.44 -3.39 -9.25
N PRO A 112 -15.59 -4.03 -9.47
CA PRO A 112 -15.98 -4.51 -10.79
C PRO A 112 -16.15 -3.36 -11.78
#